data_AF-A0A2D9RJQ9-F1
#
_entry.id   AF-A0A2D9RJQ9-F1
#
_cell.length_a   1.000
_cell.length_b   1.000
_cell.length_c   1.000
_cell.angle_alpha   90.00
_cell.angle_beta   90.00
_cell.angle_gamma   90.00
#
_symmetry.space_group_name_H-M   'P 1'
#
loop_
_entity.id
_entity.type
_entity.pdbx_description
1 polymer ?
#
loop_
_entity_poly.entity_id
_entity_poly.type
_entity_poly.pdbx_seq_one_letter_code
_entity_poly.pdbx_strand_id
1 'polypeptide(L)'
;MSRIAFQITLIILPFLLFAIYRLATRHRREPGEPWPVVVLVVVGLALSTGVYLYLFFREARDERTCATPPRYENGELIPAQTVPCEGASIDSRRHPVPERTPE
;
A
#
# COMPACT_ATOMS: atom_id res chain seq x y z
N MET A 1 5.92 -4.33 -24.23
CA MET A 1 5.12 -5.57 -24.20
C MET A 1 4.17 -5.66 -23.00
N SER A 2 4.60 -5.31 -21.78
CA SER A 2 3.75 -5.32 -20.57
C SER A 2 2.47 -4.49 -20.66
N ARG A 3 2.50 -3.30 -21.31
CA ARG A 3 1.32 -2.44 -21.47
C ARG A 3 0.19 -3.07 -22.31
N ILE A 4 0.56 -3.78 -23.39
CA ILE A 4 -0.41 -4.42 -24.30
C ILE A 4 -1.04 -5.62 -23.62
N ALA A 5 -0.24 -6.45 -22.94
CA ALA A 5 -0.76 -7.56 -22.14
C ALA A 5 -1.75 -7.08 -21.08
N PHE A 6 -1.42 -5.99 -20.36
CA PHE A 6 -2.30 -5.41 -19.34
C PHE A 6 -3.62 -4.90 -19.92
N GLN A 7 -3.59 -4.20 -21.07
CA GLN A 7 -4.80 -3.74 -21.75
C GLN A 7 -5.68 -4.91 -22.22
N ILE A 8 -5.08 -5.95 -22.83
CA ILE A 8 -5.82 -7.15 -23.25
C ILE A 8 -6.46 -7.83 -22.04
N THR A 9 -5.72 -7.98 -20.93
CA THR A 9 -6.26 -8.54 -19.69
C THR A 9 -7.44 -7.71 -19.20
N LEU A 10 -7.33 -6.38 -19.12
CA LEU A 10 -8.44 -5.52 -18.68
C LEU A 10 -9.65 -5.60 -19.59
N ILE A 11 -9.45 -5.78 -20.90
CA ILE A 11 -10.54 -5.96 -21.87
C ILE A 11 -11.22 -7.31 -21.68
N ILE A 12 -10.45 -8.40 -21.52
CA ILE A 12 -10.99 -9.77 -21.42
C ILE A 12 -11.58 -10.06 -20.04
N LEU A 13 -11.06 -9.45 -18.99
CA LEU A 13 -11.48 -9.65 -17.60
C LEU A 13 -13.01 -9.58 -17.38
N PRO A 14 -13.73 -8.52 -17.83
CA PRO A 14 -15.18 -8.45 -17.64
C PRO A 14 -15.93 -9.59 -18.37
N PHE A 15 -15.46 -10.00 -19.56
CA PHE A 15 -16.07 -11.12 -20.29
C PHE A 15 -15.82 -12.44 -19.59
N LEU A 16 -14.61 -12.65 -19.02
CA LEU A 16 -14.29 -13.83 -18.22
C LEU A 16 -15.15 -13.90 -16.96
N LEU A 17 -15.26 -12.80 -16.22
CA LEU A 17 -16.11 -12.72 -15.03
C LEU A 17 -17.57 -12.98 -15.37
N PHE A 18 -18.07 -12.41 -16.47
CA PHE A 18 -19.42 -12.67 -16.95
C PHE A 18 -19.64 -14.13 -17.39
N ALA A 19 -18.66 -14.74 -18.06
CA ALA A 19 -18.72 -16.14 -18.47
C ALA A 19 -18.72 -17.08 -17.26
N ILE A 20 -17.89 -16.82 -16.24
CA ILE A 20 -17.87 -17.56 -14.98
C ILE A 20 -19.19 -17.38 -14.25
N TYR A 21 -19.70 -16.15 -14.14
CA TYR A 21 -21.00 -15.86 -13.53
C TYR A 21 -22.14 -16.61 -14.24
N ARG A 22 -22.16 -16.60 -15.58
CA ARG A 22 -23.15 -17.33 -16.37
C ARG A 22 -23.03 -18.84 -16.19
N LEU A 23 -21.81 -19.37 -16.15
CA LEU A 23 -21.57 -20.80 -15.95
C LEU A 23 -22.00 -21.24 -14.54
N ALA A 24 -21.71 -20.43 -13.53
CA ALA A 24 -22.15 -20.66 -12.16
C ALA A 24 -23.69 -20.56 -12.01
N THR A 25 -24.34 -19.67 -12.78
CA THR A 25 -25.81 -19.50 -12.75
C THR A 25 -26.57 -20.43 -13.68
N ARG A 26 -25.91 -21.18 -14.58
CA ARG A 26 -26.56 -22.12 -15.52
C ARG A 26 -27.39 -23.22 -14.84
N HIS A 27 -27.04 -23.60 -13.62
CA HIS A 27 -27.74 -24.64 -12.85
C HIS A 27 -28.81 -24.08 -11.89
N ARG A 28 -29.17 -22.79 -12.01
CA ARG A 28 -30.27 -22.23 -11.21
C ARG A 28 -31.55 -23.01 -11.47
N ARG A 29 -32.01 -23.70 -10.43
CA ARG A 29 -33.31 -24.40 -10.39
C ARG A 29 -34.46 -23.43 -10.10
N GLU A 30 -34.19 -22.28 -9.47
CA GLU A 30 -35.21 -21.29 -9.10
C GLU A 30 -34.73 -19.84 -9.31
N PRO A 31 -35.63 -18.94 -9.80
CA PRO A 31 -35.33 -17.52 -9.95
C PRO A 31 -35.32 -16.82 -8.59
N GLY A 32 -34.13 -16.43 -8.11
CA GLY A 32 -33.98 -15.64 -6.87
C GLY A 32 -32.76 -16.01 -6.01
N GLU A 33 -32.13 -17.16 -6.24
CA GLU A 33 -31.06 -17.65 -5.35
C GLU A 33 -29.79 -16.76 -5.41
N PRO A 34 -29.35 -16.16 -4.27
CA PRO A 34 -28.24 -15.21 -4.23
C PRO A 34 -26.85 -15.87 -4.18
N TRP A 35 -26.77 -17.21 -4.10
CA TRP A 35 -25.55 -17.96 -3.85
C TRP A 35 -24.33 -17.60 -4.74
N PRO A 36 -24.44 -17.29 -6.05
CA PRO A 36 -23.27 -16.97 -6.87
C PRO A 36 -22.66 -15.62 -6.46
N VAL A 37 -23.52 -14.66 -6.10
CA VAL A 37 -23.09 -13.34 -5.64
C VAL A 37 -22.50 -13.45 -4.25
N VAL A 38 -23.13 -14.22 -3.35
CA VAL A 38 -22.61 -14.46 -2.00
C VAL A 38 -21.23 -15.13 -2.06
N VAL A 39 -21.05 -16.15 -2.90
CA VAL A 39 -19.73 -16.81 -3.08
C VAL A 39 -18.69 -15.82 -3.62
N LEU A 40 -19.02 -15.01 -4.62
CA LEU A 40 -18.11 -13.98 -5.13
C LEU A 40 -17.70 -12.98 -4.05
N VAL A 41 -18.64 -12.52 -3.23
CA VAL A 41 -18.38 -11.60 -2.13
C VAL A 41 -17.49 -12.25 -1.06
N VAL A 42 -17.80 -13.49 -0.65
CA VAL A 42 -17.03 -14.22 0.37
C VAL A 42 -15.61 -14.49 -0.12
N VAL A 43 -15.44 -14.92 -1.37
CA VAL A 43 -14.12 -15.17 -1.96
C VAL A 43 -13.33 -13.87 -2.09
N GLY A 44 -13.96 -12.79 -2.53
CA GLY A 44 -13.32 -11.48 -2.62
C GLY A 44 -12.88 -10.96 -1.25
N LEU A 45 -13.73 -11.09 -0.23
CA LEU A 45 -13.42 -10.71 1.15
C LEU A 45 -12.25 -11.54 1.70
N ALA A 46 -12.25 -12.85 1.49
CA ALA A 46 -11.19 -13.75 1.93
C ALA A 46 -9.85 -13.43 1.25
N LEU A 47 -9.85 -13.18 -0.06
CA LEU A 47 -8.65 -12.79 -0.81
C LEU A 47 -8.10 -11.44 -0.34
N SER A 48 -8.98 -10.43 -0.20
CA SER A 48 -8.58 -9.10 0.27
C SER A 48 -7.97 -9.18 1.67
N THR A 49 -8.66 -9.85 2.60
CA THR A 49 -8.18 -10.05 3.97
C THR A 49 -6.85 -10.79 3.98
N GLY A 50 -6.70 -11.86 3.19
CA GLY A 50 -5.47 -12.63 3.08
C GLY A 50 -4.28 -11.79 2.60
N VAL A 51 -4.48 -10.91 1.61
CA VAL A 51 -3.43 -10.00 1.14
C VAL A 51 -3.02 -9.01 2.23
N TYR A 52 -3.98 -8.43 2.94
CA TYR A 52 -3.67 -7.50 4.03
C TYR A 52 -2.91 -8.18 5.17
N LEU A 53 -3.33 -9.39 5.56
CA LEU A 53 -2.62 -10.17 6.58
C LEU A 53 -1.21 -10.50 6.11
N TYR A 54 -1.05 -10.93 4.85
CA TYR A 54 0.26 -11.21 4.28
C TYR A 54 1.19 -9.99 4.29
N LEU A 55 0.70 -8.82 3.88
CA LEU A 55 1.47 -7.57 3.95
C LEU A 55 1.80 -7.21 5.40
N PHE A 56 0.83 -7.30 6.30
CA PHE A 56 1.03 -7.01 7.71
C PHE A 56 2.15 -7.85 8.35
N PHE A 57 2.25 -9.14 7.99
CA PHE A 57 3.33 -10.00 8.47
C PHE A 57 4.67 -9.78 7.73
N ARG A 58 4.64 -9.22 6.51
CA ARG A 58 5.83 -8.92 5.69
C ARG A 58 6.48 -7.59 6.09
N GLU A 59 5.70 -6.61 6.49
CA GLU A 59 6.19 -5.38 7.10
C GLU A 59 6.78 -5.73 8.48
N ALA A 60 8.04 -6.18 8.49
CA ALA A 60 8.85 -6.13 9.68
C ALA A 60 8.81 -4.68 10.15
N ARG A 61 8.11 -4.44 11.27
CA ARG A 61 8.11 -3.15 11.97
C ARG A 61 9.53 -2.96 12.49
N ASP A 62 10.43 -2.50 11.62
CA ASP A 62 11.75 -2.05 12.02
C ASP A 62 11.54 -1.00 13.10
N GLU A 63 12.30 -1.15 14.18
CA GLU A 63 12.20 -0.38 15.41
C GLU A 63 11.97 1.10 15.11
N ARG A 64 10.87 1.65 15.66
CA ARG A 64 10.43 3.06 15.61
C ARG A 64 11.29 3.94 14.68
N THR A 65 10.99 3.90 13.39
CA THR A 65 11.63 4.79 12.43
C THR A 65 10.90 6.13 12.41
N CYS A 66 11.65 7.21 12.54
CA CYS A 66 11.17 8.59 12.46
C CYS A 66 11.62 9.18 11.12
N ALA A 67 10.72 9.90 10.44
CA ALA A 67 11.06 10.64 9.24
C ALA A 67 11.64 12.00 9.63
N THR A 68 12.84 12.33 9.14
CA THR A 68 13.37 13.68 9.24
C THR A 68 12.74 14.57 8.16
N PRO A 69 12.35 15.82 8.48
CA PRO A 69 11.85 16.74 7.47
C PRO A 69 12.97 17.11 6.49
N PRO A 70 12.64 17.37 5.21
CA PRO A 70 13.63 17.85 4.25
C PRO A 70 14.17 19.21 4.70
N ARG A 71 15.48 19.41 4.58
CA ARG A 71 16.15 20.64 5.02
C ARG A 71 17.09 21.18 3.95
N TYR A 72 17.25 22.49 3.94
CA TYR A 72 18.17 23.17 3.04
C TYR A 72 19.32 23.74 3.86
N GLU A 73 20.51 23.17 3.71
CA GLU A 73 21.71 23.55 4.46
C GLU A 73 22.84 23.83 3.47
N ASN A 74 23.55 24.95 3.64
CA ASN A 74 24.73 25.32 2.83
C ASN A 74 24.51 25.32 1.31
N GLY A 75 23.30 25.64 0.84
CA GLY A 75 22.99 25.69 -0.59
C GLY A 75 22.57 24.34 -1.20
N GLU A 76 22.47 23.29 -0.39
CA GLU A 76 22.11 21.96 -0.83
C GLU A 76 20.80 21.48 -0.20
N LEU A 77 19.94 20.85 -1.01
CA LEU A 77 18.68 20.29 -0.56
C LEU A 77 18.90 18.86 -0.05
N ILE A 78 18.83 18.69 1.27
CA ILE A 78 18.93 17.38 1.91
C ILE A 78 17.52 16.77 1.96
N PRO A 79 17.26 15.65 1.26
CA PRO A 79 15.95 15.02 1.21
C PRO A 79 15.60 14.36 2.55
N ALA A 80 14.30 14.13 2.76
CA ALA A 80 13.79 13.43 3.93
C ALA A 80 14.36 12.00 4.01
N GLN A 81 14.83 11.61 5.19
CA GLN A 81 15.36 10.27 5.44
C GLN A 81 14.63 9.62 6.63
N THR A 82 14.37 8.32 6.53
CA THR A 82 13.87 7.52 7.64
C THR A 82 15.05 7.05 8.49
N VAL A 83 15.16 7.55 9.71
CA VAL A 83 16.21 7.21 10.67
C VAL A 83 15.58 6.61 11.93
N PRO A 84 16.33 5.85 12.76
CA PRO A 84 15.84 5.40 14.07
C PRO A 84 15.42 6.61 14.92
N CYS A 85 14.27 6.55 15.59
CA CYS A 85 13.76 7.67 16.39
C CYS A 85 14.70 8.08 17.53
N GLU A 86 15.54 7.17 18.02
CA GLU A 86 16.56 7.42 19.05
C GLU A 86 17.62 8.44 18.58
N GLY A 87 17.86 8.52 17.26
CA GLY A 87 18.78 9.48 16.64
C GLY A 87 18.08 10.68 16.00
N ALA A 88 16.75 10.75 16.05
CA ALA A 88 16.00 11.86 15.46
C ALA A 88 16.05 13.09 16.39
N SER A 89 16.66 14.19 15.91
CA SER A 89 16.59 15.48 16.61
C SER A 89 15.14 15.99 16.58
N ILE A 90 14.40 15.84 17.69
CA ILE A 90 13.00 16.32 17.83
C ILE A 90 12.93 17.86 17.87
N ASP A 91 14.08 18.54 17.97
CA ASP A 91 14.15 19.97 18.21
C ASP A 91 14.57 20.74 16.94
N SER A 92 13.60 21.30 16.21
CA SER A 92 13.86 22.27 15.14
C SER A 92 14.32 23.64 15.65
N ARG A 93 14.48 23.83 16.96
CA ARG A 93 14.85 25.12 17.60
C ARG A 93 16.19 25.13 18.32
N ARG A 94 16.93 24.03 18.40
CA ARG A 94 18.31 24.04 18.90
C ARG A 94 19.29 24.26 17.75
N HIS A 95 19.45 25.51 17.35
CA HIS A 95 20.70 25.93 16.76
C HIS A 95 21.77 25.90 17.87
N PRO A 96 22.88 25.15 17.74
CA PRO A 96 24.06 25.42 18.54
C PRO A 96 24.50 26.85 18.18
N VAL A 97 24.32 27.79 19.10
CA VAL A 97 24.89 29.14 18.97
C VAL A 97 26.40 28.94 18.93
N PRO A 98 27.10 29.36 17.87
CA PRO A 98 28.56 29.26 17.86
C PRO A 98 29.09 30.13 18.99
N GLU A 99 29.81 29.50 19.90
CA GLU A 99 30.50 30.17 20.99
C GLU A 99 31.50 31.14 20.36
N ARG A 100 31.18 32.43 20.39
CA ARG A 100 32.13 33.47 19.98
C ARG A 100 33.26 33.44 20.98
N THR A 101 34.41 32.93 20.55
CA THR A 101 35.68 33.14 21.24
C THR A 101 35.89 34.64 21.41
N PRO A 102 35.96 35.18 22.64
CA PRO A 102 36.38 36.55 22.84
C PRO A 102 37.90 36.60 22.67
N GLU A 103 38.32 37.39 21.68
CA GLU A 103 39.66 37.97 21.43
C GLU A 103 40.90 37.06 21.52
#